data_AF-A0A356QBW6-F1
#
_entry.id   AF-A0A356QBW6-F1
#
_cell.length_a   1.000
_cell.length_b   1.000
_cell.length_c   1.000
_cell.angle_alpha   90.00
_cell.angle_beta   90.00
_cell.angle_gamma   90.00
#
_symmetry.space_group_name_H-M   'P 1'
#
loop_
_entity.id
_entity.type
_entity.pdbx_description
1 polymer ?
#
loop_
_entity_poly.entity_id
_entity_poly.type
_entity_poly.pdbx_seq_one_letter_code
_entity_poly.pdbx_strand_id
1 'polypeptide(L)'
;MQRWVAIMLLSAMSATAVANEPLPGDIIQDLNGLQSQLASQASGSADPEVLSRIISHARSQSERLAGGNRADQWASALYHQLAASALVRQGENLAAA
;
A
#
# COMPACT_ATOMS: atom_id res chain seq x y z
N MET A 1 3.22 46.13 -2.41
CA MET A 1 3.51 45.48 -1.11
C MET A 1 2.93 44.06 -1.02
N GLN A 2 1.65 43.84 -1.35
CA GLN A 2 0.95 42.55 -1.17
C GLN A 2 1.55 41.34 -1.92
N ARG A 3 2.12 41.54 -3.11
CA ARG A 3 2.77 40.47 -3.90
C ARG A 3 4.05 39.92 -3.24
N TRP A 4 4.81 40.78 -2.57
CA TRP A 4 6.05 40.38 -1.87
C TRP A 4 5.76 39.59 -0.60
N VAL A 5 4.69 39.96 0.10
CA VAL A 5 4.18 39.21 1.27
C VAL A 5 3.71 37.82 0.85
N ALA A 6 2.98 37.71 -0.26
CA ALA A 6 2.53 36.42 -0.80
C ALA A 6 3.70 35.51 -1.22
N ILE A 7 4.74 36.07 -1.85
CA ILE A 7 5.95 35.32 -2.21
C ILE A 7 6.68 34.83 -0.96
N MET A 8 6.86 35.68 0.05
CA MET A 8 7.50 35.27 1.31
C MET A 8 6.71 34.19 2.07
N LEU A 9 5.37 34.29 2.11
CA LEU A 9 4.52 33.28 2.71
C LEU A 9 4.62 31.93 1.98
N LEU A 10 4.66 31.94 0.65
CA LEU A 10 4.79 30.72 -0.15
C LEU A 10 6.18 30.08 0.02
N SER A 11 7.25 30.89 0.08
CA SER A 11 8.61 30.41 0.35
C SER A 11 8.76 29.82 1.75
N ALA A 12 8.09 30.40 2.76
CA ALA A 12 8.12 29.88 4.13
C ALA A 12 7.40 28.52 4.26
N MET A 13 6.34 28.27 3.47
CA MET A 13 5.63 26.99 3.43
C MET A 13 6.42 25.88 2.75
N SER A 14 7.22 26.19 1.73
CA SER A 14 8.04 25.18 1.02
C SER A 14 9.20 24.63 1.87
N ALA A 15 9.62 25.34 2.92
CA ALA A 15 10.74 24.95 3.76
C ALA A 15 10.42 23.79 4.73
N THR A 16 9.15 23.36 4.84
CA THR A 16 8.76 22.23 5.72
C THR A 16 8.71 20.88 5.01
N ALA A 17 9.14 20.80 3.74
CA ALA A 17 9.24 19.54 3.01
C ALA A 17 10.47 18.75 3.50
N VAL A 18 10.29 17.99 4.58
CA VAL A 18 11.29 17.01 5.02
C VAL A 18 11.34 15.88 3.99
N ALA A 19 12.51 15.68 3.37
CA ALA A 19 12.74 14.51 2.54
C ALA A 19 12.59 13.28 3.44
N ASN A 20 11.52 12.52 3.23
CA ASN A 20 11.27 11.33 4.00
C ASN A 20 12.18 10.20 3.50
N GLU A 21 12.60 9.30 4.40
CA GLU A 21 13.39 8.12 4.05
C GLU A 21 12.74 7.41 2.85
N PRO A 22 13.52 7.04 1.82
CA PRO A 22 12.98 6.29 0.69
C PRO A 22 12.42 4.95 1.19
N LEU A 23 11.37 4.48 0.51
CA LEU A 23 10.77 3.19 0.87
C LEU A 23 11.82 2.08 0.67
N PRO A 24 12.04 1.20 1.67
CA PRO A 24 12.99 0.10 1.57
C PRO A 24 12.72 -0.79 0.34
N GLY A 25 13.79 -1.18 -0.36
CA GLY A 25 13.69 -1.96 -1.59
C GLY A 25 13.11 -3.36 -1.38
N ASP A 26 13.30 -3.94 -0.20
CA ASP A 26 12.72 -5.20 0.25
C ASP A 26 11.19 -5.14 0.34
N ILE A 27 10.63 -4.04 0.86
CA ILE A 27 9.17 -3.82 0.90
C ILE A 27 8.61 -3.73 -0.53
N ILE A 28 9.31 -3.03 -1.42
CA ILE A 28 8.89 -2.91 -2.83
C ILE A 28 8.90 -4.28 -3.50
N GLN A 29 9.94 -5.09 -3.25
CA GLN A 29 10.05 -6.44 -3.80
C GLN A 29 8.93 -7.35 -3.30
N ASP A 30 8.62 -7.30 -2.00
CA ASP A 30 7.52 -8.07 -1.40
C ASP A 30 6.15 -7.64 -1.97
N LEU A 31 5.87 -6.33 -2.04
CA LEU A 31 4.66 -5.79 -2.65
C LEU A 31 4.50 -6.24 -4.11
N ASN A 32 5.56 -6.20 -4.90
CA ASN A 32 5.53 -6.67 -6.28
C ASN A 32 5.29 -8.19 -6.38
N GLY A 33 5.91 -8.96 -5.49
CA GLY A 33 5.69 -10.40 -5.39
C GLY A 33 4.25 -10.77 -5.06
N LEU A 34 3.64 -10.07 -4.09
CA LEU A 34 2.23 -10.28 -3.74
C LEU A 34 1.27 -9.83 -4.84
N GLN A 35 1.55 -8.70 -5.49
CA GLN A 35 0.75 -8.22 -6.63
C GLN A 35 0.80 -9.20 -7.79
N SER A 36 1.97 -9.75 -8.11
CA SER A 36 2.14 -10.77 -9.16
C SER A 36 1.41 -12.07 -8.81
N GLN A 37 1.49 -12.52 -7.55
CA GLN A 37 0.72 -13.68 -7.08
C GLN A 37 -0.78 -13.43 -7.21
N LEU A 38 -1.28 -12.28 -6.77
CA LEU A 38 -2.69 -11.91 -6.88
C LEU A 38 -3.16 -11.79 -8.33
N ALA A 39 -2.31 -11.24 -9.22
CA ALA A 39 -2.61 -11.14 -10.64
C ALA A 39 -2.71 -12.50 -11.32
N SER A 40 -1.94 -13.48 -10.84
CA SER A 40 -1.97 -14.87 -11.32
C SER A 40 -3.23 -15.63 -10.88
N GLN A 41 -3.93 -15.14 -9.85
CA GLN A 41 -5.18 -15.69 -9.34
C GLN A 41 -6.36 -15.09 -10.12
N ALA A 42 -6.68 -15.67 -11.28
CA ALA A 42 -7.80 -15.23 -12.13
C ALA A 42 -9.14 -15.28 -11.36
N SER A 43 -9.98 -14.27 -11.56
CA SER A 43 -11.31 -14.21 -10.93
C SER A 43 -12.18 -15.41 -11.37
N GLY A 44 -12.82 -16.08 -10.42
CA GLY A 44 -13.65 -17.28 -10.64
C GLY A 44 -12.90 -18.62 -10.59
N SER A 45 -11.57 -18.62 -10.67
CA SER A 45 -10.73 -19.83 -10.57
C SER A 45 -9.62 -19.69 -9.54
N ALA A 46 -9.67 -18.62 -8.73
CA ALA A 46 -8.58 -18.31 -7.82
C ALA A 46 -8.58 -19.29 -6.63
N ASP A 47 -7.41 -19.76 -6.25
CA ASP A 47 -7.25 -20.67 -5.14
C ASP A 47 -7.52 -19.92 -3.81
N PRO A 48 -8.54 -20.33 -3.03
CA PRO A 48 -8.90 -19.66 -1.79
C PRO A 48 -7.79 -19.72 -0.74
N GLU A 49 -6.95 -20.75 -0.74
CA GLU A 49 -5.81 -20.85 0.18
C GLU A 49 -4.72 -19.83 -0.17
N VAL A 50 -4.45 -19.65 -1.46
CA VAL A 50 -3.48 -18.66 -1.93
C VAL A 50 -3.97 -17.25 -1.60
N LEU A 51 -5.25 -16.95 -1.87
CA LEU A 51 -5.85 -15.66 -1.51
C LEU A 51 -5.78 -15.41 0.01
N SER A 52 -6.09 -16.42 0.83
CA SER A 52 -6.00 -16.32 2.30
C SER A 52 -4.57 -16.02 2.76
N ARG A 53 -3.56 -16.67 2.18
CA ARG A 53 -2.15 -16.40 2.46
C ARG A 53 -1.76 -14.96 2.11
N ILE A 54 -2.17 -14.48 0.93
CA ILE A 54 -1.92 -13.10 0.49
C ILE A 54 -2.54 -12.11 1.46
N ILE A 55 -3.80 -12.30 1.84
CA ILE A 55 -4.53 -11.44 2.79
C ILE A 55 -3.82 -11.42 4.15
N SER A 56 -3.49 -12.59 4.69
CA SER A 56 -2.84 -12.71 6.00
C SER A 56 -1.47 -12.04 6.01
N HIS A 57 -0.66 -12.27 4.97
CA HIS A 57 0.67 -11.69 4.87
C HIS A 57 0.61 -10.16 4.71
N ALA A 58 -0.23 -9.67 3.80
CA ALA A 58 -0.40 -8.24 3.59
C ALA A 58 -0.90 -7.52 4.86
N ARG A 59 -1.87 -8.09 5.58
CA ARG A 59 -2.37 -7.52 6.84
C ARG A 59 -1.31 -7.51 7.94
N SER A 60 -0.53 -8.58 8.06
CA SER A 60 0.57 -8.62 9.03
C SER A 60 1.61 -7.54 8.74
N GLN A 61 1.98 -7.34 7.47
CA GLN A 61 2.92 -6.27 7.10
C GLN A 61 2.33 -4.87 7.34
N SER A 62 1.05 -4.66 7.02
CA SER A 62 0.41 -3.37 7.21
C SER A 62 0.36 -2.96 8.69
N GLU A 63 0.01 -3.89 9.59
CA GLU A 63 -0.05 -3.66 11.03
C GLU A 63 1.35 -3.36 11.61
N ARG A 64 2.39 -4.06 11.15
CA ARG A 64 3.78 -3.80 11.56
C ARG A 64 4.27 -2.41 11.14
N LEU A 65 3.91 -1.96 9.94
CA LEU A 65 4.39 -0.71 9.34
C LEU A 65 3.53 0.52 9.71
N ALA A 66 2.31 0.32 10.22
CA ALA A 66 1.39 1.41 10.54
C ALA A 66 1.93 2.42 11.57
N GLY A 67 2.79 1.96 12.49
CA GLY A 67 3.44 2.81 13.51
C GLY A 67 4.78 3.39 13.09
N GLY A 68 5.24 3.12 11.87
CA GLY A 68 6.57 3.51 11.39
C GLY A 68 6.66 4.95 10.89
N ASN A 69 7.75 5.23 10.18
CA ASN A 69 7.95 6.53 9.54
C ASN A 69 6.91 6.76 8.42
N ARG A 70 6.92 7.92 7.76
CA ARG A 70 5.94 8.21 6.71
C ARG A 70 6.02 7.21 5.53
N ALA A 71 7.18 6.63 5.22
CA ALA A 71 7.32 5.65 4.15
C ALA A 71 6.69 4.31 4.56
N ASP A 72 6.87 3.91 5.82
CA ASP A 72 6.21 2.73 6.38
C ASP A 72 4.69 2.89 6.37
N GLN A 73 4.17 4.08 6.67
CA GLN A 73 2.73 4.37 6.59
C GLN A 73 2.20 4.26 5.14
N TRP A 74 2.97 4.72 4.15
CA TRP A 74 2.64 4.52 2.74
C TRP A 74 2.64 3.02 2.37
N ALA A 75 3.65 2.28 2.79
CA ALA A 75 3.69 0.83 2.57
C ALA A 75 2.52 0.12 3.25
N SER A 76 2.19 0.50 4.48
CA SER A 76 1.04 -0.04 5.22
C SER A 76 -0.27 0.14 4.44
N ALA A 77 -0.49 1.33 3.85
CA ALA A 77 -1.65 1.59 3.01
C ALA A 77 -1.67 0.71 1.74
N LEU A 78 -0.52 0.51 1.09
CA LEU A 78 -0.40 -0.36 -0.09
C LEU A 78 -0.71 -1.83 0.25
N TYR A 79 -0.19 -2.32 1.38
CA TYR A 79 -0.53 -3.66 1.87
C TYR A 79 -2.02 -3.80 2.19
N HIS A 80 -2.64 -2.78 2.81
CA HIS A 80 -4.09 -2.78 3.05
C HIS A 80 -4.90 -2.86 1.76
N GLN A 81 -4.52 -2.08 0.74
CA GLN A 81 -5.17 -2.12 -0.57
C GLN A 81 -5.05 -3.52 -1.22
N LEU A 82 -3.90 -4.16 -1.07
CA LEU A 82 -3.66 -5.50 -1.61
C LEU A 82 -4.52 -6.56 -0.90
N ALA A 83 -4.61 -6.50 0.43
CA ALA A 83 -5.49 -7.36 1.20
C ALA A 83 -6.97 -7.19 0.81
N ALA A 84 -7.42 -5.94 0.64
CA ALA A 84 -8.78 -5.64 0.19
C ALA A 84 -9.05 -6.20 -1.21
N SER A 85 -8.10 -6.07 -2.13
CA SER A 85 -8.21 -6.59 -3.50
C SER A 85 -8.31 -8.13 -3.52
N ALA A 86 -7.54 -8.80 -2.66
CA ALA A 86 -7.60 -10.25 -2.51
C ALA A 86 -8.92 -10.73 -1.87
N LEU A 87 -9.45 -9.98 -0.89
CA LEU A 87 -10.76 -10.25 -0.27
C LEU A 87 -11.90 -10.17 -1.29
N VAL A 88 -11.87 -9.17 -2.18
CA VAL A 88 -12.88 -9.06 -3.26
C VAL A 88 -12.88 -10.30 -4.14
N ARG A 89 -11.70 -10.74 -4.61
CA ARG A 89 -11.59 -11.96 -5.44
C ARG A 89 -12.02 -13.22 -4.70
N GLN A 90 -11.74 -13.30 -3.39
CA GLN A 90 -12.19 -14.41 -2.57
C GLN A 90 -13.72 -14.46 -2.48
N GLY A 91 -14.38 -13.31 -2.34
CA GLY A 91 -15.83 -13.19 -2.36
C GLY A 91 -16.45 -13.57 -3.73
N GLU A 92 -15.81 -13.16 -4.83
CA GLU A 92 -16.24 -13.53 -6.19
C GLU A 92 -16.18 -15.05 -6.41
N ASN A 93 -15.12 -15.72 -5.95
CA ASN A 93 -15.02 -17.19 -6.03
C ASN A 93 -16.12 -17.90 -5.22
N LEU A 94 -16.42 -17.41 -4.01
CA LEU A 94 -17.48 -17.99 -3.18
C LEU A 94 -18.87 -17.82 -3.80
N ALA A 95 -19.10 -16.73 -4.54
CA ALA A 95 -20.36 -16.49 -5.24
C ALA A 95 -20.50 -17.30 -6.55
N ALA A 96 -19.39 -17.79 -7.10
CA ALA A 96 -19.36 -18.58 -8.34
C ALA A 96 -19.43 -20.10 -8.13
N ALA A 97 -19.30 -20.58 -6.89
CA ALA A 97 -19.40 -21.99 -6.49
C ALA A 97 -20.83 -22.40 -6.12
#